data_AF-A0A941JGX4-F1
#
_entry.id   AF-A0A941JGX4-F1
#
_cell.length_a   1.000
_cell.length_b   1.000
_cell.length_c   1.000
_cell.angle_alpha   90.00
_cell.angle_beta   90.00
_cell.angle_gamma   90.00
#
_symmetry.space_group_name_H-M   'P 1'
#
loop_
_entity.id
_entity.type
_entity.pdbx_description
1 polymer ?
#
loop_
_entity_poly.entity_id
_entity_poly.type
_entity_poly.pdbx_seq_one_letter_code
_entity_poly.pdbx_strand_id
1 'polypeptide(L)' 'MTKGNVLYKGRVFKILFCYDTGYCEIRDIYNVFKVELVHNSQLTMIEDVYTN' A
#
# COMPACT_ATOMS: atom_id res chain seq x y z
N MET A 1 3.10 -5.90 8.93
CA MET A 1 1.74 -5.68 8.38
C MET A 1 1.59 -6.54 7.14
N THR A 2 0.56 -7.38 7.13
CA THR A 2 0.28 -8.39 6.10
C THR A 2 -0.43 -7.76 4.92
N LYS A 3 0.15 -7.90 3.73
CA LYS A 3 -0.44 -7.82 2.37
C LYS A 3 -1.85 -7.20 2.29
N GLY A 4 -1.97 -6.04 1.64
CA GLY A 4 -3.25 -5.37 1.41
C GLY A 4 -3.13 -4.22 0.42
N ASN A 5 -4.29 -3.68 0.01
CA ASN A 5 -4.37 -2.46 -0.77
C ASN A 5 -4.33 -1.25 0.18
N VAL A 6 -3.66 -0.18 -0.25
CA VAL A 6 -3.52 1.07 0.50
C VAL A 6 -3.80 2.26 -0.38
N LEU A 7 -4.33 3.32 0.23
CA LEU A 7 -4.42 4.63 -0.40
C LEU A 7 -3.16 5.43 -0.09
N TYR A 8 -2.56 5.99 -1.14
CA TYR A 8 -1.43 6.90 -1.03
C TYR A 8 -1.56 7.99 -2.10
N LYS A 9 -1.49 9.27 -1.70
CA LYS A 9 -1.66 10.43 -2.59
C LYS A 9 -2.90 10.34 -3.50
N GLY A 10 -4.01 9.83 -2.96
CA GLY A 10 -5.29 9.70 -3.69
C GLY A 10 -5.34 8.57 -4.72
N ARG A 11 -4.37 7.65 -4.74
CA ARG A 11 -4.37 6.48 -5.62
C ARG A 11 -4.21 5.20 -4.81
N VAL A 12 -4.66 4.09 -5.39
CA VAL A 12 -4.59 2.78 -4.76
C VAL A 12 -3.30 2.07 -5.15
N PHE A 13 -2.62 1.52 -4.15
CA PHE A 13 -1.41 0.74 -4.32
C PHE A 13 -1.53 -0.57 -3.58
N LYS A 14 -0.74 -1.56 -3.99
CA LYS A 14 -0.55 -2.82 -3.28
C LYS A 14 0.75 -2.77 -2.49
N ILE A 15 0.72 -3.16 -1.22
CA ILE A 15 1.95 -3.37 -0.44
C ILE A 15 2.66 -4.61 -0.98
N LEU A 16 3.92 -4.46 -1.38
CA LEU A 16 4.80 -5.56 -1.77
C LEU A 16 5.58 -6.08 -0.56
N PHE A 17 6.18 -5.17 0.20
CA PHE A 17 7.01 -5.48 1.35
C PHE A 17 6.95 -4.34 2.37
N CYS A 18 7.11 -4.64 3.65
CA CYS A 18 7.29 -3.64 4.71
C CYS A 18 8.50 -4.03 5.56
N TYR A 19 9.41 -3.08 5.73
CA TYR A 19 10.61 -3.21 6.53
C TYR A 19 10.32 -2.92 8.01
N ASP A 20 11.18 -3.43 8.89
CA ASP A 20 11.09 -3.18 10.33
C ASP A 20 11.33 -1.70 10.69
N THR A 21 11.88 -0.91 9.76
CA THR A 21 12.06 0.54 9.87
C THR A 21 10.76 1.33 9.72
N GLY A 22 9.62 0.68 9.41
CA GLY A 22 8.34 1.33 9.18
C GLY A 22 8.10 1.78 7.73
N TYR A 23 9.08 1.59 6.84
CA TYR A 23 8.92 1.84 5.41
C TYR A 23 8.31 0.64 4.69
N CYS A 24 7.53 0.90 3.64
CA CYS A 24 6.94 -0.12 2.80
C CYS A 24 7.17 0.19 1.32
N GLU A 25 7.46 -0.85 0.53
CA GLU A 25 7.39 -0.82 -0.91
C GLU A 25 5.94 -0.99 -1.36
N ILE A 26 5.41 0.01 -2.07
CA ILE A 26 4.07 0.00 -2.60
C ILE A 26 4.11 0.07 -4.13
N ARG A 27 3.19 -0.61 -4.80
CA ARG A 27 3.09 -0.63 -6.26
C ARG A 27 1.72 -0.18 -6.72
N ASP A 28 1.70 0.75 -7.68
CA ASP A 28 0.46 1.27 -8.25
C ASP A 28 -0.31 0.10 -8.90
N ILE A 29 -1.61 -0.01 -8.62
CA ILE A 29 -2.41 -1.13 -9.15
C ILE A 29 -2.64 -1.04 -10.66
N TYR A 30 -2.55 0.17 -11.23
CA TYR A 30 -2.74 0.41 -12.67
C TYR A 30 -1.41 0.50 -13.42
N ASN A 31 -0.30 0.76 -12.72
CA ASN A 31 1.04 0.80 -13.31
C ASN A 31 2.02 -0.09 -12.54
N VAL A 32 2.20 -1.31 -13.02
CA VAL A 32 3.06 -2.33 -12.39
C VAL A 32 4.55 -1.98 -12.34
N PHE A 33 5.01 -1.02 -13.15
CA PHE A 33 6.40 -0.57 -13.14
C PHE A 33 6.64 0.58 -12.15
N LYS A 34 5.58 1.13 -11.56
CA LYS A 34 5.67 2.23 -10.61
C LYS A 34 5.64 1.71 -9.19
N VAL A 35 6.84 1.56 -8.61
CA VAL A 35 7.06 1.21 -7.20
C VAL A 35 7.54 2.44 -6.44
N GLU A 36 6.99 2.68 -5.26
CA GLU A 36 7.39 3.76 -4.36
C GLU A 36 7.75 3.20 -2.97
N LEU A 37 8.76 3.79 -2.33
CA LEU A 37 9.12 3.49 -0.95
C LEU A 37 8.58 4.60 -0.05
N VAL A 38 7.71 4.25 0.89
CA VAL A 38 6.96 5.21 1.70
C VAL A 38 6.85 4.78 3.15
N HIS A 39 6.77 5.73 4.07
CA HIS A 39 6.59 5.40 5.49
C HIS A 39 5.13 4.98 5.74
N ASN A 40 4.91 3.94 6.55
CA ASN A 40 3.58 3.40 6.82
C ASN A 40 2.58 4.41 7.39
N SER A 41 3.06 5.45 8.10
CA SER A 41 2.23 6.53 8.62
C SER A 41 1.58 7.40 7.54
N GLN A 42 2.05 7.30 6.29
CA GLN A 42 1.49 8.01 5.14
C GLN A 42 0.45 7.18 4.38
N LEU A 43 0.26 5.92 4.78
CA LEU A 43 -0.63 4.97 4.13
C LEU A 43 -1.96 4.90 4.88
N THR A 44 -3.06 4.91 4.13
CA THR A 44 -4.37 4.52 4.66
C THR A 44 -4.69 3.11 4.20
N MET A 45 -4.91 2.19 5.13
CA MET A 45 -5.33 0.83 4.80
C MET A 45 -6.74 0.88 4.21
N ILE A 46 -6.91 0.21 3.08
CA ILE A 46 -8.24 -0.03 2.51
C ILE A 46 -8.67 -1.39 3.07
N GLU A 47 -9.57 -1.38 4.03
CA GLU A 47 -10.21 -2.62 4.48
C GLU A 47 -11.10 -3.11 3.34
N ASP A 48 -10.94 -4.37 2.93
CA ASP A 48 -11.88 -5.02 2.04
C ASP A 48 -13.21 -5.12 2.81
N VAL A 49 -14.11 -4.17 2.57
CA VAL A 49 -15.48 -4.23 3.09
C VAL A 49 -16.16 -5.39 2.37
N TYR A 50 -16.10 -6.58 2.96
CA TYR A 50 -17.00 -7.67 2.61
C TYR A 50 -18.42 -7.25 3.03
N THR A 51 -19.16 -6.61 2.12
CA THR A 51 -20.62 -6.55 2.24
C THR A 51 -21.16 -7.97 2.05
N ASN A 52 -21.57 -8.59 3.16
CA ASN A 52 -22.41 -9.79 3.18
C ASN A 52 -23.77 -9.53 2.53
#